data_AF-A0A951G243-F1
#
_entry.id   AF-A0A951G243-F1
#
_cell.length_a   1.000
_cell.length_b   1.000
_cell.length_c   1.000
_cell.angle_alpha   90.00
_cell.angle_beta   90.00
_cell.angle_gamma   90.00
#
_symmetry.space_group_name_H-M   'P 1'
#
loop_
_entity.id
_entity.type
_entity.pdbx_description
1 polymer ?
#
loop_
_entity_poly.entity_id
_entity_poly.type
_entity_poly.pdbx_seq_one_letter_code
_entity_poly.pdbx_strand_id
1 'polypeptide(L)'
;MRALGFDVESGKQASSRITLPVLFGEQGEPRVRYDVDGVHRDLGILLEIEAGRGARGNAVYRDLIRTSLIVDARFLALGVMQTYRHLASGKEVVVQSYRDSKDQVDAIFASQRLRLPFEGILLFGY
;
A
#
# COMPACT_ATOMS: atom_id res chain seq x y z
N MET A 1 12.97 -10.20 -3.23
CA MET A 1 12.13 -9.96 -2.04
C MET A 1 12.36 -10.99 -0.94
N ARG A 2 11.98 -12.28 -1.08
CA ARG A 2 12.15 -13.27 0.00
C ARG A 2 13.59 -13.45 0.48
N ALA A 3 14.55 -13.52 -0.45
CA ALA A 3 15.98 -13.56 -0.12
C ALA A 3 16.50 -12.28 0.60
N LEU A 4 15.71 -11.21 0.60
CA LEU A 4 16.00 -9.94 1.28
C LEU A 4 15.23 -9.81 2.61
N GLY A 5 14.67 -10.90 3.15
CA GLY A 5 13.96 -10.89 4.44
C GLY A 5 12.48 -10.51 4.38
N PHE A 6 11.90 -10.33 3.18
CA PHE A 6 10.48 -10.06 3.05
C PHE A 6 9.64 -11.33 3.09
N ASP A 7 8.61 -11.32 3.93
CA ASP A 7 7.42 -12.14 3.73
C ASP A 7 6.60 -11.50 2.62
N VAL A 8 6.28 -12.25 1.56
CA VAL A 8 5.49 -11.76 0.41
C VAL A 8 4.32 -12.70 0.18
N GLU A 9 3.13 -12.13 0.00
CA GLU A 9 1.91 -12.86 -0.31
C GLU A 9 2.14 -13.77 -1.53
N SER A 10 1.84 -15.06 -1.39
CA SER A 10 2.06 -16.06 -2.46
C SER A 10 0.79 -16.44 -3.22
N GLY A 11 -0.36 -15.82 -2.92
CA GLY A 11 -1.63 -16.10 -3.60
C GLY A 11 -2.84 -15.49 -2.91
N LYS A 12 -4.02 -15.63 -3.54
CA LYS A 12 -5.27 -15.00 -3.08
C LYS A 12 -6.02 -15.75 -1.98
N GLN A 13 -5.55 -16.94 -1.58
CA GLN A 13 -6.21 -17.73 -0.54
C GLN A 13 -6.00 -17.07 0.83
N ALA A 14 -6.95 -17.23 1.75
CA ALA A 14 -6.84 -16.65 3.10
C ALA A 14 -5.59 -17.13 3.85
N SER A 15 -5.16 -18.38 3.60
CA SER A 15 -3.95 -18.98 4.18
C SER A 15 -2.65 -18.43 3.60
N SER A 16 -2.70 -17.72 2.47
CA SER A 16 -1.51 -17.14 1.82
C SER A 16 -1.37 -15.64 2.05
N ARG A 17 -2.32 -15.01 2.77
CA ARG A 17 -2.30 -13.58 3.10
C ARG A 17 -1.38 -13.28 4.26
N ILE A 18 -0.80 -12.08 4.25
CA ILE A 18 -0.04 -11.56 5.37
C ILE A 18 -0.93 -10.56 6.10
N THR A 19 -1.45 -10.96 7.26
CA THR A 19 -2.38 -10.16 8.05
C THR A 19 -1.68 -9.57 9.28
N LEU A 20 -1.68 -8.25 9.41
CA LEU A 20 -0.97 -7.51 10.47
C LEU A 20 -1.96 -6.81 11.42
N PRO A 21 -1.64 -6.72 12.72
CA PRO A 21 -2.48 -6.05 13.69
C PRO A 21 -2.48 -4.52 13.48
N VAL A 22 -3.64 -3.92 13.71
CA VAL A 22 -3.89 -2.48 13.63
C VAL A 22 -4.36 -1.94 14.97
N LEU A 23 -5.27 -2.67 15.62
CA LEU A 23 -5.83 -2.29 16.91
C LEU A 23 -5.99 -3.52 17.78
N PHE A 24 -5.45 -3.45 18.99
CA PHE A 24 -5.61 -4.48 20.01
C PHE A 24 -6.85 -4.20 20.87
N GLY A 25 -7.54 -5.27 21.25
CA GLY A 25 -8.70 -5.26 22.14
C GLY A 25 -8.33 -5.74 23.54
N GLU A 26 -9.25 -6.47 24.18
CA GLU A 26 -9.01 -7.02 25.51
C GLU A 26 -7.89 -8.06 25.49
N GLN A 27 -7.13 -8.10 26.59
CA GLN A 27 -6.02 -9.05 26.81
C GLN A 27 -4.91 -9.01 25.74
N GLY A 28 -4.81 -7.92 24.97
CA GLY A 28 -3.77 -7.78 23.95
C GLY A 28 -4.06 -8.58 22.66
N GLU A 29 -5.30 -9.05 22.47
CA GLU A 29 -5.68 -9.73 21.23
C GLU A 29 -5.96 -8.72 20.10
N PRO A 30 -5.40 -8.90 18.88
CA PRO A 30 -5.71 -8.00 17.78
C PRO A 30 -7.20 -8.07 17.39
N ARG A 31 -7.90 -6.96 17.57
CA ARG A 31 -9.32 -6.76 17.21
C ARG A 31 -9.50 -6.34 15.76
N VAL A 32 -8.59 -5.51 15.26
CA VAL A 32 -8.58 -5.07 13.85
C VAL A 32 -7.25 -5.47 13.23
N ARG A 33 -7.33 -6.02 12.03
CA ARG A 33 -6.17 -6.45 11.25
C ARG A 33 -6.35 -6.07 9.79
N TYR A 34 -5.25 -5.81 9.10
CA TYR A 34 -5.24 -5.58 7.66
C TYR A 34 -4.27 -6.51 6.96
N ASP A 35 -4.66 -6.92 5.75
CA ASP A 35 -3.80 -7.66 4.84
C ASP A 35 -2.85 -6.69 4.12
N VAL A 36 -1.63 -7.16 3.87
CA VAL A 36 -0.60 -6.49 3.07
C VAL A 36 0.01 -7.44 2.05
N ASP A 37 0.54 -6.91 0.96
CA ASP A 37 1.18 -7.73 -0.09
C ASP A 37 2.56 -8.24 0.35
N GLY A 38 3.23 -7.51 1.24
CA GLY A 38 4.48 -7.97 1.84
C GLY A 38 4.94 -7.16 3.05
N VAL A 39 5.83 -7.76 3.83
CA VAL A 39 6.41 -7.11 5.02
C VAL A 39 7.84 -7.57 5.25
N HIS A 40 8.70 -6.64 5.64
CA HIS A 40 9.96 -6.91 6.31
C HIS A 40 9.82 -6.46 7.78
N ARG A 41 9.61 -7.42 8.68
CA ARG A 41 9.27 -7.12 10.09
C ARG A 41 10.38 -6.39 10.83
N ASP A 42 11.62 -6.86 10.70
CA ASP A 42 12.74 -6.27 11.44
C ASP A 42 13.03 -4.80 11.05
N LEU A 43 12.80 -4.46 9.78
CA LEU A 43 12.98 -3.11 9.27
C LEU A 43 11.69 -2.27 9.30
N GLY A 44 10.55 -2.88 9.65
CA GLY A 44 9.24 -2.23 9.63
C GLY A 44 8.79 -1.76 8.24
N ILE A 45 9.18 -2.46 7.17
CA ILE A 45 8.83 -2.07 5.79
C ILE A 45 7.58 -2.83 5.35
N LEU A 46 6.54 -2.12 4.96
CA LEU A 46 5.37 -2.68 4.28
C LEU A 46 5.51 -2.53 2.76
N LEU A 47 5.02 -3.52 2.03
CA LEU A 47 4.96 -3.53 0.58
C LEU A 47 3.51 -3.62 0.14
N GLU A 48 3.10 -2.71 -0.76
CA GLU A 48 1.80 -2.69 -1.42
C GLU A 48 2.02 -2.51 -2.93
N ILE A 49 1.35 -3.32 -3.75
CA ILE A 49 1.46 -3.31 -5.21
C ILE A 49 0.07 -3.08 -5.80
N GLU A 50 -0.17 -1.88 -6.33
CA GLU A 50 -1.44 -1.53 -6.94
C GLU A 50 -1.38 -1.68 -8.46
N ALA A 51 -2.06 -2.73 -8.96
CA ALA A 51 -2.13 -3.06 -10.37
C ALA A 51 -3.50 -2.70 -10.98
N GLY A 52 -3.48 -2.07 -12.15
CA GLY A 52 -4.65 -1.97 -13.00
C GLY A 52 -5.63 -0.85 -12.68
N ARG A 53 -6.95 -1.13 -12.80
CA ARG A 53 -8.03 -0.14 -12.58
C ARG A 53 -8.07 0.43 -11.15
N GLY A 54 -7.51 -0.27 -10.16
CA GLY A 54 -7.56 0.20 -8.77
C GLY A 54 -6.70 1.46 -8.57
N ALA A 55 -5.60 1.62 -9.31
CA ALA A 55 -4.82 2.86 -9.34
C ALA A 55 -5.60 4.09 -9.81
N ARG A 56 -6.73 3.92 -10.52
CA ARG A 56 -7.61 5.02 -10.96
C ARG A 56 -8.62 5.46 -9.89
N GLY A 57 -8.61 4.83 -8.71
CA GLY A 57 -9.48 5.15 -7.59
C GLY A 57 -8.69 5.56 -6.35
N ASN A 58 -9.41 5.70 -5.24
CA ASN A 58 -8.84 5.92 -3.91
C ASN A 58 -8.02 4.72 -3.40
N ALA A 59 -7.48 3.85 -4.27
CA ALA A 59 -6.74 2.67 -3.84
C ALA A 59 -5.42 3.06 -3.17
N VAL A 60 -4.59 3.86 -3.85
CA VAL A 60 -3.36 4.42 -3.27
C VAL A 60 -3.66 5.16 -1.96
N TYR A 61 -4.69 6.01 -1.94
CA TYR A 61 -5.11 6.68 -0.71
C TYR A 61 -5.54 5.71 0.40
N ARG A 62 -6.35 4.70 0.08
CA ARG A 62 -6.80 3.69 1.02
C ARG A 62 -5.62 2.91 1.57
N ASP A 63 -4.66 2.53 0.74
CA ASP A 63 -3.53 1.71 1.14
C ASP A 63 -2.55 2.55 1.96
N LEU A 64 -2.33 3.84 1.62
CA LEU A 64 -1.63 4.81 2.48
C LEU A 64 -2.26 4.89 3.87
N ILE A 65 -3.57 5.11 3.96
CA ILE A 65 -4.26 5.23 5.25
C ILE A 65 -4.23 3.90 6.01
N ARG A 66 -4.56 2.77 5.36
CA ARG A 66 -4.63 1.46 6.03
C ARG A 66 -3.27 1.02 6.55
N THR A 67 -2.23 1.11 5.73
CA THR A 67 -0.87 0.74 6.13
C THR A 67 -0.34 1.65 7.23
N SER A 68 -0.74 2.92 7.26
CA SER A 68 -0.36 3.85 8.32
C SER A 68 -0.95 3.53 9.70
N LEU A 69 -1.96 2.65 9.74
CA LEU A 69 -2.59 2.20 10.98
C LEU A 69 -1.98 0.87 11.48
N ILE A 70 -1.12 0.23 10.69
CA ILE A 70 -0.51 -1.04 11.07
C ILE A 70 0.58 -0.80 12.12
N VAL A 71 0.57 -1.64 13.15
CA VAL A 71 1.53 -1.57 14.26
C VAL A 71 2.94 -1.90 13.74
N ASP A 72 3.92 -1.12 14.21
CA ASP A 72 5.33 -1.21 13.84
C ASP A 72 5.65 -0.98 12.35
N ALA A 73 4.72 -0.40 11.59
CA ALA A 73 4.98 0.04 10.22
C ALA A 73 5.80 1.34 10.22
N ARG A 74 7.08 1.24 9.83
CA ARG A 74 8.02 2.37 9.77
C ARG A 74 8.14 2.95 8.38
N PHE A 75 8.12 2.11 7.36
CA PHE A 75 8.24 2.51 5.95
C PHE A 75 7.15 1.85 5.10
N LEU A 76 6.76 2.55 4.04
CA LEU A 76 5.88 2.00 3.01
C LEU A 76 6.59 2.01 1.66
N ALA A 77 6.71 0.85 1.02
CA ALA A 77 7.07 0.72 -0.39
C ALA A 77 5.80 0.47 -1.20
N LEU A 78 5.44 1.44 -2.05
CA LEU A 78 4.25 1.41 -2.88
C LEU A 78 4.65 1.28 -4.35
N GLY A 79 4.36 0.12 -4.94
CA GLY A 79 4.56 -0.15 -6.36
C GLY A 79 3.29 0.11 -7.16
N VAL A 80 3.38 0.93 -8.20
CA VAL A 80 2.25 1.23 -9.10
C VAL A 80 2.66 1.08 -10.55
N MET A 81 1.72 0.76 -11.44
CA MET A 81 2.00 0.76 -12.87
C MET A 81 2.39 2.16 -13.35
N GLN A 82 3.30 2.27 -14.32
CA GLN A 82 3.60 3.57 -14.94
C GLN A 82 2.37 4.17 -15.61
N THR A 83 1.75 3.37 -16.48
CA THR A 83 0.48 3.71 -17.12
C THR A 83 -0.43 2.51 -17.14
N TYR A 84 -1.70 2.73 -16.88
CA TYR A 84 -2.73 1.71 -17.04
C TYR A 84 -3.65 2.07 -18.20
N ARG A 85 -3.86 1.13 -19.14
CA ARG A 85 -4.75 1.32 -20.28
C ARG A 85 -5.93 0.36 -20.16
N HIS A 86 -7.13 0.88 -20.38
CA HIS A 86 -8.34 0.06 -20.43
C HIS A 86 -9.37 0.67 -21.38
N LEU A 87 -10.33 -0.13 -21.79
CA LEU A 87 -11.49 0.33 -22.53
C LEU A 87 -12.59 0.74 -21.54
N ALA A 88 -13.15 1.94 -21.73
CA ALA A 88 -14.35 2.40 -21.06
C ALA A 88 -15.34 2.93 -22.10
N SER A 89 -16.55 2.38 -22.13
CA SER A 89 -17.59 2.76 -23.11
C SER A 89 -17.10 2.78 -24.57
N GLY A 90 -16.27 1.78 -24.94
CA GLY A 90 -15.72 1.65 -26.30
C GLY A 90 -14.56 2.59 -26.64
N LYS A 91 -14.12 3.44 -25.70
CA LYS A 91 -12.96 4.32 -25.89
C LYS A 91 -11.77 3.84 -25.07
N GLU A 92 -10.57 3.95 -25.63
CA GLU A 92 -9.35 3.74 -24.87
C GLU A 92 -9.18 4.87 -23.85
N VAL A 93 -8.89 4.47 -22.62
CA VAL A 93 -8.67 5.34 -21.49
C VAL A 93 -7.31 5.01 -20.90
N VAL A 94 -6.44 6.01 -20.90
CA VAL A 94 -5.10 5.93 -20.32
C VAL A 94 -5.10 6.60 -18.95
N VAL A 95 -4.48 5.96 -17.98
CA VAL A 95 -4.26 6.45 -16.62
C VAL A 95 -2.78 6.61 -16.43
N GLN A 96 -2.34 7.76 -15.91
CA GLN A 96 -0.96 8.01 -15.55
C GLN A 96 -0.76 7.61 -14.08
N SER A 97 -0.96 6.33 -13.78
CA SER A 97 -1.07 5.79 -12.43
C SER A 97 0.07 6.22 -11.50
N TYR A 98 1.32 6.20 -11.98
CA TYR A 98 2.47 6.70 -11.21
C TYR A 98 2.37 8.19 -10.91
N ARG A 99 2.07 9.01 -11.93
CA ARG A 99 1.95 10.46 -11.77
C ARG A 99 0.82 10.83 -10.80
N ASP A 100 -0.34 10.23 -10.99
CA ASP A 100 -1.52 10.50 -10.15
C ASP A 100 -1.25 10.11 -8.68
N SER A 101 -0.57 8.97 -8.45
CA SER A 101 -0.15 8.53 -7.10
C SER A 101 0.88 9.48 -6.50
N LYS A 102 1.86 9.93 -7.29
CA LYS A 102 2.87 10.89 -6.85
C LYS A 102 2.23 12.20 -6.42
N ASP A 103 1.32 12.75 -7.22
CA ASP A 103 0.65 14.01 -6.92
C ASP A 103 -0.16 13.91 -5.60
N GLN A 104 -0.76 12.75 -5.31
CA GLN A 104 -1.44 12.50 -4.02
C GLN A 104 -0.47 12.47 -2.84
N VAL A 105 0.64 11.72 -2.96
CA VAL A 105 1.68 11.64 -1.92
C VAL A 105 2.26 13.04 -1.67
N ASP A 106 2.62 13.77 -2.73
CA ASP A 106 3.13 15.14 -2.65
C ASP A 106 2.14 16.06 -1.93
N ALA A 107 0.85 15.98 -2.23
CA ALA A 107 -0.16 16.80 -1.57
C ALA A 107 -0.24 16.52 -0.06
N ILE A 108 -0.17 15.26 0.37
CA ILE A 108 -0.16 14.88 1.79
C ILE A 108 1.09 15.46 2.48
N PHE A 109 2.27 15.22 1.91
CA PHE A 109 3.54 15.65 2.50
C PHE A 109 3.72 17.17 2.47
N ALA A 110 3.41 17.84 1.36
CA ALA A 110 3.56 19.29 1.25
C ALA A 110 2.55 20.04 2.12
N SER A 111 1.32 19.54 2.25
CA SER A 111 0.28 20.23 3.02
C SER A 111 0.50 20.14 4.54
N GLN A 112 1.17 19.09 5.03
CA GLN A 112 1.36 18.81 6.47
C GLN A 112 0.04 18.71 7.26
N ARG A 113 -1.12 18.66 6.58
CA ARG A 113 -2.45 18.57 7.19
C ARG A 113 -2.78 17.16 7.67
N LEU A 114 -2.16 16.17 7.04
CA LEU A 114 -2.20 14.77 7.43
C LEU A 114 -0.76 14.29 7.59
N ARG A 115 -0.37 13.95 8.82
CA ARG A 115 0.96 13.41 9.12
C ARG A 115 0.87 11.90 9.28
N LEU A 116 1.37 11.18 8.30
CA LEU A 116 1.42 9.72 8.35
C LEU A 116 2.57 9.28 9.27
N PRO A 117 2.40 8.25 10.12
CA PRO A 117 3.42 7.70 11.02
C PRO A 117 4.51 6.88 10.30
N PHE A 118 4.93 7.29 9.11
CA PHE A 118 6.05 6.68 8.40
C PHE A 118 7.29 7.55 8.52
N GLU A 119 8.45 6.91 8.66
CA GLU A 119 9.76 7.54 8.51
C GLU A 119 10.06 7.87 7.04
N GLY A 120 9.47 7.11 6.10
CA GLY A 120 9.55 7.39 4.68
C GLY A 120 8.61 6.53 3.84
N ILE A 121 8.26 7.05 2.66
CA ILE A 121 7.48 6.32 1.64
C ILE A 121 8.30 6.25 0.36
N LEU A 122 8.48 5.04 -0.16
CA LEU A 122 9.05 4.78 -1.48
C LEU A 122 7.93 4.51 -2.47
N LEU A 123 7.64 5.45 -3.35
CA LEU A 123 6.77 5.24 -4.50
C LEU A 123 7.62 4.85 -5.71
N PHE A 124 7.32 3.74 -6.37
CA PHE A 124 8.01 3.33 -7.59
C PHE A 124 7.05 2.85 -8.68
N GLY A 125 7.40 3.19 -9.92
CA GLY A 125 6.67 2.79 -11.12
C GLY A 125 7.25 1.53 -11.75
N TYR A 126 6.39 0.64 -12.26
CA TYR A 126 6.78 -0.54 -13.05
C TYR A 126 5.98 -0.70 -14.35
#